data_AF-A0A0L8V356-F1
#
_entry.id   AF-A0A0L8V356-F1
#
_cell.length_a   1.000
_cell.length_b   1.000
_cell.length_c   1.000
_cell.angle_alpha   90.00
_cell.angle_beta   90.00
_cell.angle_gamma   90.00
#
_symmetry.space_group_name_H-M   'P 1'
#
loop_
_entity.id
_entity.type
_entity.pdbx_description
1 polymer ?
#
loop_
_entity_poly.entity_id
_entity_poly.type
_entity_poly.pdbx_seq_one_letter_code
_entity_poly.pdbx_strand_id
1 'polypeptide(L)'
;MKDEMTVQVYGFYSNAIGGVKLMVQEDDYERALASLETGGYVVNHPVLDEVFRVPVATKADKKYCPFCQSDNIKINKEPNIVVIILYVILGVIFPIFRLSYKCFDCGKQWKFQKAARNA
;
A
#
# COMPACT_ATOMS: atom_id res chain seq x y z
N MET A 1 -13.93 -20.56 -17.42
CA MET A 1 -13.41 -19.55 -16.47
C MET A 1 -14.47 -18.46 -16.34
N LYS A 2 -14.87 -18.08 -15.12
CA LYS A 2 -15.82 -16.96 -14.94
C LYS A 2 -15.01 -15.67 -14.80
N ASP A 3 -15.51 -14.59 -15.38
CA ASP A 3 -14.97 -13.22 -15.22
C ASP A 3 -13.56 -12.97 -15.81
N GLU A 4 -13.07 -13.83 -16.72
CA GLU A 4 -11.70 -13.71 -17.28
C GLU A 4 -11.48 -12.39 -18.02
N MET A 5 -12.52 -11.91 -18.72
CA MET A 5 -12.44 -10.77 -19.61
C MET A 5 -13.05 -9.50 -19.01
N THR A 6 -13.48 -9.52 -17.75
CA THR A 6 -14.23 -8.41 -17.15
C THR A 6 -13.44 -7.10 -17.15
N VAL A 7 -12.13 -7.17 -16.92
CA VAL A 7 -11.24 -6.00 -17.00
C VAL A 7 -11.03 -5.53 -18.45
N GLN A 8 -10.97 -6.46 -19.40
CA GLN A 8 -10.79 -6.13 -20.82
C GLN A 8 -12.07 -5.51 -21.42
N VAL A 9 -13.25 -6.00 -21.05
CA VAL A 9 -14.54 -5.46 -21.48
C VAL A 9 -14.88 -4.16 -20.73
N TYR A 10 -14.56 -4.10 -19.42
CA TYR A 10 -14.91 -2.96 -18.56
C TYR A 10 -13.68 -2.39 -17.86
N GLY A 11 -12.75 -1.82 -18.63
CA GLY A 11 -11.48 -1.28 -18.14
C GLY A 11 -11.60 -0.23 -17.03
N PHE A 12 -12.68 0.56 -17.03
CA PHE A 12 -12.95 1.55 -15.98
C PHE A 12 -13.12 0.93 -14.58
N TYR A 13 -13.54 -0.34 -14.48
CA TYR A 13 -13.69 -1.05 -13.21
C TYR A 13 -12.41 -1.77 -12.75
N SER A 14 -11.31 -1.71 -13.50
CA SER A 14 -10.05 -2.40 -13.18
C SER A 14 -9.60 -2.19 -11.73
N ASN A 15 -9.63 -0.94 -11.25
CA ASN A 15 -9.25 -0.58 -9.89
C ASN A 15 -10.26 -1.05 -8.83
N ALA A 16 -11.54 -1.18 -9.20
CA ALA A 16 -12.62 -1.57 -8.28
C ALA A 16 -12.78 -3.09 -8.16
N ILE A 17 -12.45 -3.83 -9.23
CA ILE A 17 -12.48 -5.30 -9.23
C ILE A 17 -11.40 -5.80 -8.27
N GLY A 18 -10.14 -5.35 -8.46
CA GLY A 18 -9.01 -5.72 -7.60
C GLY A 18 -8.76 -7.23 -7.49
N GLY A 19 -7.54 -7.61 -7.08
CA GLY A 19 -7.19 -9.01 -6.80
C GLY A 19 -7.43 -9.99 -7.98
N VAL A 20 -7.45 -11.29 -7.66
CA VAL A 20 -7.75 -12.39 -8.58
C VAL A 20 -8.70 -13.35 -7.89
N LYS A 21 -9.79 -13.75 -8.57
CA LYS A 21 -10.73 -14.75 -8.06
C LYS A 21 -10.27 -16.15 -8.48
N LEU A 22 -10.04 -17.03 -7.52
CA LEU A 22 -9.72 -18.43 -7.77
C LEU A 22 -10.99 -19.27 -7.69
N MET A 23 -11.24 -20.05 -8.74
CA MET A 23 -12.35 -21.00 -8.78
C MET A 23 -11.83 -22.37 -8.34
N VAL A 24 -12.36 -22.88 -7.24
CA VAL A 24 -11.98 -24.18 -6.67
C VAL A 24 -13.24 -25.03 -6.52
N GLN A 25 -13.10 -26.35 -6.59
CA GLN A 25 -14.18 -27.24 -6.19
C GLN A 25 -14.39 -27.14 -4.68
N GLU A 26 -15.62 -27.36 -4.23
CA GLU A 26 -15.98 -27.26 -2.80
C GLU A 26 -15.13 -28.22 -1.95
N ASP A 27 -14.89 -29.44 -2.44
CA ASP A 27 -14.07 -30.46 -1.76
C ASP A 27 -12.59 -30.05 -1.59
N ASP A 28 -12.12 -29.10 -2.39
CA ASP A 28 -10.73 -28.64 -2.42
C ASP A 28 -10.52 -27.27 -1.78
N TYR A 29 -11.59 -26.65 -1.25
CA TYR A 29 -11.56 -25.31 -0.71
C TYR A 29 -10.49 -25.14 0.38
N GLU A 30 -10.49 -26.01 1.39
CA GLU A 30 -9.54 -25.96 2.51
C GLU A 30 -8.09 -26.14 2.05
N ARG A 31 -7.85 -27.03 1.08
CA ARG A 31 -6.50 -27.29 0.55
C ARG A 31 -5.97 -26.09 -0.24
N ALA A 32 -6.85 -25.45 -1.02
CA ALA A 32 -6.50 -24.25 -1.75
C ALA A 32 -6.20 -23.09 -0.80
N LEU A 33 -7.01 -22.91 0.24
CA LEU A 33 -6.77 -21.88 1.26
C LEU A 33 -5.44 -22.09 1.97
N ALA A 34 -5.14 -23.31 2.42
CA ALA A 34 -3.87 -23.64 3.06
C ALA A 34 -2.65 -23.37 2.16
N SER A 35 -2.80 -23.61 0.85
CA SER A 35 -1.77 -23.31 -0.15
C SER A 35 -1.53 -21.80 -0.29
N LEU A 36 -2.59 -20.99 -0.24
CA LEU A 36 -2.50 -19.53 -0.30
C LEU A 36 -1.89 -18.94 0.97
N GLU A 37 -2.23 -19.47 2.14
CA GLU A 37 -1.64 -19.08 3.42
C GLU A 37 -0.15 -19.44 3.47
N THR A 38 0.21 -20.66 3.08
CA THR A 38 1.60 -21.11 3.00
C THR A 38 2.40 -20.27 2.00
N GLY A 39 1.78 -19.88 0.88
CA GLY A 39 2.37 -18.99 -0.11
C GLY A 39 2.42 -17.51 0.32
N GLY A 40 1.86 -17.15 1.48
CA GLY A 40 1.82 -15.78 1.98
C GLY A 40 0.86 -14.85 1.22
N TYR A 41 -0.07 -15.39 0.43
CA TYR A 41 -1.07 -14.63 -0.32
C TYR A 41 -2.27 -14.24 0.54
N VAL A 42 -2.53 -14.97 1.62
CA VAL A 42 -3.58 -14.69 2.60
C VAL A 42 -2.92 -14.48 3.97
N VAL A 43 -3.15 -13.30 4.56
CA VAL A 43 -2.63 -12.95 5.89
C VAL A 43 -3.83 -12.71 6.80
N ASN A 44 -4.10 -13.65 7.72
CA ASN A 44 -5.28 -13.64 8.61
C ASN A 44 -5.17 -12.70 9.81
N HIS A 45 -4.15 -11.84 9.85
CA HIS A 45 -3.98 -10.87 10.94
C HIS A 45 -4.39 -9.49 10.44
N PRO A 46 -5.15 -8.71 11.24
CA PRO A 46 -5.29 -7.29 10.97
C PRO A 46 -3.88 -6.72 11.00
N VAL A 47 -3.36 -6.37 9.83
CA VAL A 47 -2.12 -5.59 9.73
C VAL A 47 -2.50 -4.24 10.31
N LEU A 48 -2.32 -4.08 11.62
CA LEU A 48 -2.18 -2.77 12.20
C LEU A 48 -0.98 -2.18 11.48
N ASP A 49 -1.26 -1.34 10.48
CA ASP A 49 -0.26 -0.62 9.71
C ASP A 49 0.40 0.39 10.65
N GLU A 50 1.27 -0.09 11.52
CA GLU A 50 2.08 0.73 12.39
C GLU A 50 3.03 1.54 11.50
N VAL A 51 2.79 2.85 11.47
CA VAL A 51 3.61 3.77 10.70
C VAL A 51 4.79 4.21 11.56
N PHE A 52 5.95 3.61 11.31
CA PHE A 52 7.20 3.93 11.99
C PHE A 52 7.68 5.35 11.63
N ARG A 53 8.37 6.00 12.56
CA ARG A 53 9.05 7.28 12.32
C ARG A 53 10.54 7.04 12.29
N VAL A 54 11.16 7.33 11.14
CA VAL A 54 12.59 7.06 10.93
C VAL A 54 13.33 8.39 10.76
N PRO A 55 14.39 8.65 11.55
CA PRO A 55 15.22 9.83 11.37
C PRO A 55 15.99 9.73 10.04
N VAL A 56 16.06 10.82 9.28
CA VAL A 56 16.87 10.88 8.05
C VAL A 56 18.30 11.27 8.42
N ALA A 57 19.28 10.38 8.21
CA ALA A 57 20.70 10.71 8.31
C ALA A 57 21.18 11.50 7.08
N THR A 58 20.76 11.12 5.87
CA THR A 58 21.14 11.76 4.60
C THR A 58 20.11 11.57 3.46
N LYS A 59 20.18 12.39 2.38
CA LYS A 59 19.28 12.26 1.21
C LYS A 59 19.44 10.93 0.46
N ALA A 60 20.64 10.32 0.50
CA ALA A 60 20.95 9.06 -0.17
C ALA A 60 20.23 7.84 0.45
N ASP A 61 19.81 7.95 1.72
CA ASP A 61 19.27 6.83 2.51
C ASP A 61 17.80 6.50 2.20
N LYS A 62 17.16 7.26 1.30
CA LYS A 62 15.73 7.09 1.01
C LYS A 62 15.41 6.04 -0.04
N LYS A 63 16.44 5.45 -0.67
CA LYS A 63 16.28 4.42 -1.71
C LYS A 63 16.03 3.03 -1.14
N TYR A 64 16.49 2.78 0.08
CA TYR A 64 16.44 1.46 0.71
C TYR A 64 15.56 1.46 1.96
N CYS A 65 14.97 0.31 2.24
CA CYS A 65 14.15 0.11 3.43
C CYS A 65 15.07 0.16 4.65
N PRO A 66 14.80 1.00 5.66
CA PRO A 66 15.66 1.12 6.84
C PRO A 66 15.59 -0.10 7.78
N PHE A 67 14.71 -1.08 7.49
CA PHE A 67 14.48 -2.25 8.33
C PHE A 67 15.04 -3.55 7.74
N CYS A 68 15.06 -3.68 6.41
CA CYS A 68 15.52 -4.89 5.72
C CYS A 68 16.44 -4.61 4.52
N GLN A 69 16.74 -3.33 4.23
CA GLN A 69 17.62 -2.89 3.16
C GLN A 69 17.18 -3.23 1.72
N SER A 70 15.97 -3.75 1.55
CA SER A 70 15.32 -3.92 0.25
C SER A 70 15.13 -2.60 -0.50
N ASP A 71 15.19 -2.64 -1.83
CA ASP A 71 14.83 -1.56 -2.75
C ASP A 71 13.37 -1.64 -3.25
N ASN A 72 12.64 -2.71 -2.90
CA ASN A 72 11.25 -2.94 -3.25
C ASN A 72 10.30 -2.10 -2.36
N ILE A 73 10.32 -0.79 -2.58
CA ILE A 73 9.63 0.21 -1.74
C ILE A 73 8.64 1.02 -2.59
N LYS A 74 7.41 1.15 -2.09
CA LYS A 74 6.40 2.07 -2.61
C LYS A 74 6.44 3.39 -1.86
N ILE A 75 6.37 4.49 -2.62
CA ILE A 75 6.15 5.84 -2.09
C ILE A 75 4.66 6.14 -2.20
N ASN A 76 3.99 6.31 -1.06
CA ASN A 76 2.58 6.67 -0.98
C ASN A 76 2.44 8.19 -0.79
N LYS A 77 1.61 8.82 -1.63
CA LYS A 77 1.24 10.23 -1.54
C LYS A 77 -0.26 10.32 -1.30
N GLU A 78 -0.67 10.25 -0.05
CA GLU A 78 -2.09 10.26 0.30
C GLU A 78 -2.57 11.69 0.55
N PRO A 79 -3.58 12.17 -0.20
CA PRO A 79 -4.23 13.43 0.09
C PRO A 79 -5.03 13.29 1.39
N ASN A 80 -5.06 14.35 2.20
CA ASN A 80 -5.91 14.38 3.38
C ASN A 80 -7.37 14.68 2.95
N ILE A 81 -8.34 13.87 3.39
CA ILE A 81 -9.75 14.06 3.05
C ILE A 81 -10.25 15.48 3.40
N VAL A 82 -9.83 16.03 4.55
CA VAL A 82 -10.19 17.40 4.94
C VAL A 82 -9.66 18.43 3.92
N VAL A 83 -8.46 18.18 3.42
CA VAL A 83 -7.79 19.04 2.43
C VAL A 83 -8.51 18.97 1.08
N ILE A 84 -8.97 17.77 0.66
CA ILE A 84 -9.80 17.61 -0.54
C ILE A 84 -11.11 18.40 -0.42
N ILE A 85 -11.83 18.25 0.70
CA ILE A 85 -13.09 18.96 0.94
C ILE A 85 -12.87 20.47 0.88
N LEU A 86 -11.80 20.96 1.51
CA LEU A 86 -11.45 22.37 1.50
C LEU A 86 -11.19 22.89 0.08
N TYR A 87 -10.53 22.11 -0.79
CA TYR A 87 -10.32 22.50 -2.19
C TYR A 87 -11.60 22.63 -2.98
N VAL A 88 -12.55 21.71 -2.80
CA VAL A 88 -13.85 21.77 -3.47
C VAL A 88 -14.61 23.03 -3.07
N ILE A 89 -14.53 23.44 -1.79
CA ILE A 89 -15.24 24.62 -1.28
C ILE A 89 -14.53 25.93 -1.66
N LEU A 90 -13.20 25.99 -1.55
CA LEU A 90 -12.44 27.23 -1.74
C LEU A 90 -11.92 27.46 -3.17
N GLY A 91 -12.06 26.48 -4.07
CA GLY A 91 -11.56 26.59 -5.45
C GLY A 91 -10.04 26.68 -5.57
N VAL A 92 -9.30 26.28 -4.53
CA VAL A 92 -7.83 26.35 -4.49
C VAL A 92 -7.21 25.09 -5.11
N ILE A 93 -6.21 25.28 -5.98
CA ILE A 93 -5.66 24.22 -6.86
C ILE A 93 -4.40 23.53 -6.27
N PHE A 94 -3.98 23.84 -5.04
CA PHE A 94 -2.66 23.42 -4.54
C PHE A 94 -2.71 22.24 -3.55
N PRO A 95 -2.66 20.97 -4.00
CA PRO A 95 -2.82 19.80 -3.14
C PRO A 95 -1.65 19.58 -2.17
N ILE A 96 -1.98 19.42 -0.89
CA ILE A 96 -1.04 19.06 0.17
C ILE A 96 -1.13 17.55 0.42
N PHE A 97 -0.03 16.85 0.11
CA PHE A 97 0.07 15.40 0.28
C PHE A 97 0.87 15.03 1.52
N ARG A 98 0.45 13.95 2.20
CA ARG A 98 1.27 13.30 3.22
C ARG A 98 2.10 12.21 2.55
N LEU A 99 3.42 12.29 2.71
CA LEU A 99 4.34 11.30 2.18
C LEU A 99 4.54 10.16 3.19
N SER A 100 4.39 8.91 2.75
CA SER A 100 4.77 7.70 3.49
C SER A 100 5.46 6.71 2.56
N TYR A 101 6.14 5.75 3.15
CA TYR A 101 6.89 4.71 2.47
C TYR A 101 6.39 3.35 2.95
N LYS A 102 6.28 2.36 2.07
CA LYS A 102 5.93 0.97 2.39
C LYS A 102 6.91 0.04 1.71
N CYS A 103 7.52 -0.87 2.45
CA CYS A 103 8.34 -1.93 1.88
C CYS A 103 7.47 -3.14 1.59
N PHE A 104 7.59 -3.73 0.40
CA PHE A 104 6.83 -4.93 0.03
C PHE A 104 7.44 -6.21 0.59
N ASP A 105 8.74 -6.24 0.88
CA ASP A 105 9.41 -7.44 1.36
C ASP A 105 9.22 -7.64 2.87
N CYS A 106 9.31 -6.58 3.68
CA CYS A 106 9.11 -6.67 5.13
C CYS A 106 7.75 -6.13 5.62
N GLY A 107 6.93 -5.57 4.72
CA GLY A 107 5.59 -5.06 5.02
C GLY A 107 5.53 -3.76 5.82
N LYS A 108 6.63 -3.28 6.40
CA LYS A 108 6.65 -2.09 7.27
C LYS A 108 6.35 -0.80 6.51
N GLN A 109 5.65 0.11 7.18
CA GLN A 109 5.37 1.45 6.70
C GLN A 109 6.08 2.50 7.54
N TRP A 110 6.65 3.54 6.93
CA TRP A 110 7.31 4.60 7.68
C TRP A 110 7.17 5.98 7.08
N LYS A 111 7.44 6.99 7.91
CA LYS A 111 7.59 8.39 7.53
C LYS A 111 8.96 8.87 7.98
N PHE A 112 9.67 9.51 7.05
CA PHE A 112 10.90 10.19 7.37
C PHE A 112 10.63 11.46 8.16
N GLN A 113 11.25 11.57 9.33
CA GLN A 113 11.24 12.81 10.11
C GLN A 113 12.54 13.58 9.85
N LYS A 114 12.41 14.88 9.62
CA LYS A 114 13.58 15.76 9.66
C LYS A 114 14.07 15.77 11.11
N ALA A 115 15.37 15.61 11.32
CA ALA A 115 15.96 15.88 12.63
C ALA A 115 15.55 17.30 13.06
N ALA A 116 15.06 17.45 14.29
CA ALA A 116 14.75 18.77 14.83
C ALA A 116 16.05 19.60 14.77
N ARG A 117 16.01 20.73 14.06
CA ARG A 117 17.02 21.77 14.27
C ARG A 117 16.74 22.31 15.67
N ASN A 118 17.56 21.94 16.64
CA ASN A 118 17.64 22.73 17.88
C ASN A 118 18.09 24.12 17.43
N ALA A 119 17.18 25.09 17.54
CA ALA A 119 17.44 26.51 17.35
C ALA A 119 17.74 27.12 18.72
#